data_AF-A0A7S2GJ73-F1
#
_entry.id   AF-A0A7S2GJ73-F1
#
_cell.length_a   1.000
_cell.length_b   1.000
_cell.length_c   1.000
_cell.angle_alpha   90.00
_cell.angle_beta   90.00
_cell.angle_gamma   90.00
#
_symmetry.space_group_name_H-M   'P 1'
#
loop_
_entity.id
_entity.type
_entity.pdbx_description
1 polymer ?
#
loop_
_entity_poly.entity_id
_entity_poly.type
_entity_poly.pdbx_seq_one_letter_code
_entity_poly.pdbx_strand_id
1 'polypeptide(L)'
;ETKIQAVTFMAPGIANTRFTVFATPNTDEYLGSLSLTVQPKHDIISRVDMQTGSVVPTRCFKGPYACHMIYEGAICPMFMECGSMRTGSVSLPCGQCTAMPC
;
A
#
# COMPACT_ATOMS: atom_id res chain seq x y z
N GLU A 1 -2.32 19.83 -9.08
CA GLU A 1 -2.42 19.43 -7.67
C GLU A 1 -3.08 18.06 -7.61
N THR A 2 -2.42 17.06 -7.02
CA THR A 2 -2.93 15.68 -6.98
C THR A 2 -3.91 15.55 -5.80
N LYS A 3 -5.20 15.33 -6.07
CA LYS A 3 -6.24 15.17 -5.03
C LYS A 3 -6.34 13.73 -4.55
N ILE A 4 -5.30 13.19 -3.92
CA ILE A 4 -5.43 11.88 -3.25
C ILE A 4 -6.37 12.05 -2.05
N GLN A 5 -7.44 11.25 -2.00
CA GLN A 5 -8.42 11.22 -0.90
C GLN A 5 -8.34 9.91 -0.09
N ALA A 6 -7.75 8.85 -0.66
CA ALA A 6 -7.62 7.56 -0.01
C ALA A 6 -6.20 6.99 -0.17
N VAL A 7 -5.63 6.53 0.94
CA VAL A 7 -4.41 5.72 0.96
C VAL A 7 -4.75 4.35 1.48
N THR A 8 -4.52 3.33 0.68
CA THR A 8 -4.76 1.93 1.04
C THR A 8 -3.44 1.19 1.16
N PHE A 9 -3.47 0.09 1.90
CA PHE A 9 -2.30 -0.67 2.33
C PHE A 9 -2.56 -2.14 2.01
N MET A 10 -1.75 -2.73 1.13
CA MET A 10 -1.88 -4.14 0.74
C MET A 10 -3.30 -4.53 0.29
N ALA A 11 -4.03 -3.55 -0.27
CA ALA A 11 -5.37 -3.80 -0.76
C ALA A 11 -5.31 -4.76 -1.96
N PRO A 12 -6.31 -5.64 -2.13
CA PRO A 12 -6.43 -6.42 -3.34
C PRO A 12 -6.67 -5.51 -4.53
N GLY A 13 -6.21 -5.96 -5.70
CA GLY A 13 -6.58 -5.33 -6.96
C GLY A 13 -8.08 -5.47 -7.21
N ILE A 14 -8.63 -4.58 -8.03
CA ILE A 14 -10.04 -4.63 -8.41
C ILE A 14 -10.26 -4.36 -9.90
N ALA A 15 -9.21 -4.28 -10.71
CA ALA A 15 -9.32 -3.88 -12.11
C ALA A 15 -10.25 -4.79 -12.93
N ASN A 16 -10.26 -6.10 -12.65
CA ASN A 16 -11.16 -7.05 -13.30
C ASN A 16 -12.38 -7.32 -12.44
N THR A 17 -12.19 -7.53 -11.14
CA THR A 17 -13.24 -7.88 -10.18
C THR A 17 -14.37 -6.85 -10.16
N ARG A 18 -14.06 -5.57 -10.43
CA ARG A 18 -15.05 -4.50 -10.53
C ARG A 18 -16.15 -4.74 -11.56
N PHE A 19 -15.84 -5.40 -12.69
CA PHE A 19 -16.83 -5.64 -13.74
C PHE A 19 -17.93 -6.61 -13.28
N THR A 20 -17.58 -7.50 -12.36
CA THR A 20 -18.52 -8.43 -11.75
C THR A 20 -19.25 -7.81 -10.55
N VAL A 21 -18.58 -6.99 -9.74
CA VAL A 21 -19.13 -6.50 -8.47
C VAL A 21 -19.90 -5.18 -8.60
N PHE A 22 -19.41 -4.22 -9.40
CA PHE A 22 -19.92 -2.84 -9.34
C PHE A 22 -20.80 -2.43 -10.52
N ALA A 23 -20.93 -3.24 -11.58
CA ALA A 23 -21.82 -3.05 -12.74
C ALA A 23 -21.75 -1.70 -13.50
N THR A 24 -21.00 -0.70 -13.03
CA THR A 24 -20.87 0.62 -13.62
C THR A 24 -19.44 0.87 -14.13
N PRO A 25 -19.25 1.07 -15.44
CA PRO A 25 -17.92 1.20 -16.03
C PRO A 25 -17.23 2.55 -15.81
N ASN A 26 -17.93 3.61 -15.38
CA ASN A 26 -17.43 4.99 -15.44
C ASN A 26 -17.04 5.63 -14.10
N THR A 27 -17.34 5.00 -12.96
CA THR A 27 -17.03 5.55 -11.63
C THR A 27 -15.54 5.46 -11.29
N ASP A 28 -14.81 4.61 -12.01
CA ASP A 28 -13.55 4.05 -11.54
C ASP A 28 -12.31 4.82 -11.99
N GLU A 29 -12.38 5.53 -13.12
CA GLU A 29 -11.28 6.39 -13.56
C GLU A 29 -11.14 7.60 -12.61
N TYR A 30 -12.27 8.15 -12.18
CA TYR A 30 -12.31 9.20 -11.17
C TYR A 30 -11.82 8.69 -9.81
N LEU A 31 -12.38 7.58 -9.28
CA LEU A 31 -11.96 7.05 -7.97
C LEU A 31 -10.51 6.55 -7.97
N GLY A 32 -10.05 5.96 -9.07
CA GLY A 32 -8.65 5.59 -9.27
C GLY A 32 -7.71 6.80 -9.19
N SER A 33 -8.10 7.95 -9.73
CA SER A 33 -7.32 9.19 -9.65
C SER A 33 -7.22 9.77 -8.22
N LEU A 34 -8.14 9.38 -7.34
CA LEU A 34 -8.21 9.83 -5.94
C LEU A 34 -7.58 8.84 -4.96
N SER A 35 -7.08 7.71 -5.43
CA SER A 35 -6.55 6.64 -4.57
C SER A 35 -5.08 6.34 -4.85
N LEU A 36 -4.38 6.03 -3.75
CA LEU A 36 -3.00 5.56 -3.76
C LEU A 36 -2.93 4.28 -2.95
N THR A 37 -2.35 3.23 -3.53
CA THR A 37 -2.14 1.97 -2.83
C THR A 37 -0.65 1.74 -2.57
N VAL A 38 -0.31 1.47 -1.31
CA VAL A 38 1.02 0.97 -0.93
C VAL A 38 1.04 -0.54 -1.15
N GLN A 39 1.90 -1.00 -2.07
CA GLN A 39 1.94 -2.39 -2.52
C GLN A 39 3.33 -3.03 -2.32
N PRO A 40 3.47 -3.96 -1.37
CA PRO A 40 4.67 -4.78 -1.24
C PRO A 40 4.76 -5.76 -2.40
N LYS A 41 5.92 -5.83 -3.07
CA LYS A 41 6.08 -6.66 -4.29
C LYS A 41 5.73 -8.14 -4.12
N HIS A 42 5.92 -8.70 -2.93
CA HIS A 42 5.66 -10.10 -2.62
C HIS A 42 4.38 -10.33 -1.80
N ASP A 43 3.56 -9.31 -1.56
CA ASP A 43 2.26 -9.50 -0.89
C ASP A 43 1.35 -10.38 -1.75
N ILE A 44 0.68 -11.35 -1.11
CA ILE A 44 -0.25 -12.26 -1.75
C ILE A 44 -1.59 -11.59 -2.10
N ILE A 45 -2.06 -10.66 -1.25
CA ILE A 45 -3.40 -10.08 -1.39
C ILE A 45 -3.43 -9.04 -2.51
N SER A 46 -2.45 -8.14 -2.58
CA SER A 46 -2.31 -7.18 -3.69
C SER A 46 -2.04 -7.82 -5.06
N ARG A 47 -1.92 -9.15 -5.14
CA ARG A 47 -1.70 -9.89 -6.41
C ARG A 47 -2.91 -10.71 -6.87
N VAL A 48 -4.01 -10.67 -6.12
CA VAL A 48 -5.26 -11.38 -6.48
C VAL A 48 -5.86 -10.84 -7.79
N ASP A 49 -5.66 -9.56 -8.08
CA ASP A 49 -6.08 -8.86 -9.30
C ASP A 49 -5.12 -7.68 -9.55
N MET A 50 -5.32 -6.90 -10.61
CA MET A 50 -4.51 -5.72 -10.90
C MET A 50 -4.98 -4.50 -10.08
N GLN A 51 -4.02 -3.74 -9.55
CA GLN A 51 -4.31 -2.46 -8.90
C GLN A 51 -4.88 -1.45 -9.89
N THR A 52 -5.83 -0.66 -9.43
CA THR A 52 -6.29 0.56 -10.10
C THR A 52 -5.73 1.79 -9.39
N GLY A 53 -5.67 2.93 -10.08
CA GLY A 53 -5.14 4.17 -9.52
C GLY A 53 -3.61 4.19 -9.39
N SER A 54 -3.11 4.98 -8.43
CA SER A 54 -1.68 5.14 -8.20
C SER A 54 -1.14 4.05 -7.26
N VAL A 55 0.06 3.53 -7.57
CA VAL A 55 0.70 2.48 -6.77
C VAL A 55 2.06 2.97 -6.27
N VAL A 56 2.29 2.83 -4.96
CA VAL A 56 3.59 3.04 -4.32
C VAL A 56 4.17 1.66 -3.98
N PRO A 57 5.14 1.16 -4.77
CA PRO A 57 5.74 -0.13 -4.49
C PRO A 57 6.66 -0.07 -3.27
N THR A 58 6.60 -1.07 -2.40
CA THR A 58 7.57 -1.25 -1.31
C THR A 58 8.35 -2.56 -1.47
N ARG A 59 9.59 -2.57 -0.99
CA ARG A 59 10.45 -3.76 -1.01
C ARG A 59 10.26 -4.58 0.26
N CYS A 60 9.53 -5.68 0.15
CA CYS A 60 9.47 -6.72 1.17
C CYS A 60 10.06 -8.03 0.63
N PHE A 61 11.05 -8.58 1.32
CA PHE A 61 11.77 -9.80 0.93
C PHE A 61 11.40 -11.02 1.78
N LYS A 62 10.35 -10.92 2.60
CA LYS A 62 9.84 -12.01 3.42
C LYS A 62 8.84 -12.88 2.65
N GLY A 63 8.27 -13.88 3.31
CA GLY A 63 7.21 -14.71 2.74
C GLY A 63 5.95 -13.89 2.40
N PRO A 64 5.06 -14.38 1.51
CA PRO A 64 3.93 -13.58 1.02
C PRO A 64 2.97 -13.09 2.11
N TYR A 65 2.70 -13.94 3.10
CA TYR A 65 1.87 -13.57 4.27
C TYR A 65 2.53 -12.52 5.15
N ALA A 66 3.85 -12.64 5.36
CA ALA A 66 4.62 -11.65 6.10
C ALA A 66 4.59 -10.29 5.40
N CYS A 67 4.75 -10.28 4.07
CA CYS A 67 4.63 -9.05 3.29
C CYS A 67 3.21 -8.45 3.25
N HIS A 68 2.18 -9.17 3.67
CA HIS A 68 0.83 -8.63 3.85
C HIS A 68 0.67 -7.87 5.18
N MET A 69 1.59 -8.05 6.13
CA MET A 69 1.52 -7.37 7.41
C MET A 69 1.92 -5.90 7.25
N ILE A 70 1.13 -5.00 7.83
CA ILE A 70 1.28 -3.55 7.62
C ILE A 70 2.70 -3.03 7.93
N TYR A 71 3.32 -3.52 8.99
CA TYR A 71 4.67 -3.09 9.37
C TYR A 71 5.74 -3.72 8.49
N GLU A 72 5.68 -5.03 8.26
CA GLU A 72 6.71 -5.74 7.51
C GLU A 72 6.69 -5.43 6.01
N GLY A 73 5.50 -5.29 5.44
CA GLY A 73 5.29 -5.06 4.02
C GLY A 73 5.35 -3.60 3.60
N ALA A 74 4.76 -2.71 4.40
CA ALA A 74 4.50 -1.33 3.98
C ALA A 74 5.27 -0.30 4.81
N ILE A 75 4.96 -0.17 6.10
CA ILE A 75 5.44 0.94 6.94
C ILE A 75 6.95 0.90 7.11
N CYS A 76 7.53 -0.20 7.63
CA CYS A 76 8.96 -0.23 7.89
C CYS A 76 9.78 -0.09 6.60
N PRO A 77 9.48 -0.79 5.49
CA PRO A 77 10.19 -0.60 4.22
C PRO A 77 10.13 0.83 3.70
N MET A 78 8.95 1.47 3.75
CA MET A 78 8.77 2.84 3.27
C MET A 78 9.57 3.84 4.09
N PHE A 79 9.60 3.69 5.41
CA PHE A 79 10.43 4.53 6.27
C PHE A 79 11.92 4.26 6.07
N MET A 80 12.34 3.01 5.86
CA MET A 80 13.76 2.72 5.57
C MET A 80 14.23 3.30 4.23
N GLU A 81 13.35 3.34 3.22
CA GLU A 81 13.70 3.86 1.89
C GLU A 81 13.54 5.38 1.77
N CYS A 82 12.52 5.96 2.41
CA CYS A 82 12.12 7.35 2.20
C CYS A 82 12.01 8.18 3.49
N GLY A 83 12.10 7.55 4.66
CA GLY A 83 11.97 8.23 5.95
C GLY A 83 13.17 9.13 6.23
N SER A 84 12.96 10.44 6.20
CA SER A 84 14.02 11.40 6.50
C SER A 84 14.27 11.59 8.00
N MET A 85 13.28 11.27 8.85
CA MET A 85 13.26 11.56 10.29
C MET A 85 13.50 13.05 10.65
N ARG A 86 13.44 13.96 9.67
CA ARG A 86 13.80 15.38 9.85
C ARG A 86 12.65 16.25 10.37
N THR A 87 11.41 15.78 10.23
CA THR A 87 10.21 16.56 10.58
C THR A 87 9.21 15.69 11.34
N GLY A 88 9.06 15.95 12.64
CA GLY A 88 8.12 15.25 13.53
C GLY A 88 8.65 13.92 14.08
N SER A 89 8.18 13.55 15.28
CA SER A 89 8.40 12.22 15.84
C SER A 89 7.29 11.29 15.36
N VAL A 90 7.58 10.46 14.36
CA VAL A 90 6.73 9.29 14.09
C VAL A 90 7.06 8.25 15.14
N SER A 91 6.14 8.00 16.08
CA SER A 91 6.30 6.86 16.99
C SER A 91 5.78 5.60 16.30
N LEU A 92 6.62 4.57 16.31
CA LEU A 92 6.25 3.24 15.86
C LEU A 92 6.14 2.34 17.09
N PRO A 93 5.21 1.38 17.12
CA PRO A 93 5.18 0.43 18.22
C PRO A 93 6.50 -0.34 18.29
N CYS A 94 7.06 -0.44 19.50
CA CYS A 94 8.30 -1.17 19.72
C CYS A 94 8.21 -2.60 19.18
N GLY A 95 9.30 -3.07 18.57
CA GLY A 95 9.40 -4.42 18.02
C GLY A 95 8.77 -4.62 16.64
N GLN A 96 8.03 -3.65 16.10
CA GLN A 96 7.45 -3.77 14.75
C GLN A 96 8.46 -3.49 13.63
N CYS A 97 9.31 -2.47 13.83
CA CYS A 97 10.37 -2.12 12.89
C CYS A 97 11.73 -2.23 13.59
N THR A 98 12.40 -3.38 13.47
CA THR A 98 13.67 -3.67 14.17
C THR A 98 14.82 -2.72 13.80
N ALA A 99 14.75 -2.10 12.62
CA ALA A 99 15.76 -1.16 12.13
C ALA A 99 15.50 0.30 12.55
N MET A 100 14.42 0.57 13.30
CA MET A 100 14.04 1.93 13.69
C MET A 100 13.83 2.05 15.19
N PRO A 101 14.15 3.22 15.79
CA PRO A 101 13.82 3.47 17.17
C PRO A 101 12.30 3.50 17.37
N CYS A 102 11.88 2.88 18.46
CA CYS A 102 10.74 3.34 19.23
C CYS A 102 11.27 4.19 20.40
#